data_AF-A0ABD1HSI5-F1
#
_entry.id   AF-A0ABD1HSI5-F1
#
_cell.length_a   1.000
_cell.length_b   1.000
_cell.length_c   1.000
_cell.angle_alpha   90.00
_cell.angle_beta   90.00
_cell.angle_gamma   90.00
#
_symmetry.space_group_name_H-M   'P 1'
#
loop_
_entity.id
_entity.type
_entity.pdbx_description
1 polymer ?
#
loop_
_entity_poly.entity_id
_entity_poly.type
_entity_poly.pdbx_seq_one_letter_code
_entity_poly.pdbx_strand_id
1 'polypeptide(L)'
;MESLAEHKDGPGSGDTTESREIEMMKERFAKLLLCEDMSGSGQGVCPALTISNAITNLCASVFGRLWRLEPLPSEKRSLWRREMDWLLSVTDHIVELKPSWQTFPNGARVEVMSCQPRSDLYINLPALQKLDSMLLQILDGFSKTEFWYVDQGIVAPQADGSASFQKAVQRQEDKWWLPVPRLPPGGLPEAVRKLLSHKLESVNQILKASTAINSSTLAEMEVPESYLETLPKV
;
A
#
# COMPACT_ATOMS: atom_id res chain seq x y z
N MET A 1 24.46 -55.14 -25.95
CA MET A 1 23.25 -54.55 -26.55
C MET A 1 22.39 -54.04 -25.41
N GLU A 2 22.21 -52.73 -25.43
CA GLU A 2 21.43 -51.83 -24.57
C GLU A 2 20.59 -52.41 -23.42
N SER A 3 20.92 -52.00 -22.20
CA SER A 3 19.95 -51.84 -21.13
C SER A 3 19.45 -50.39 -21.15
N LEU A 4 18.16 -50.18 -21.42
CA LEU A 4 17.49 -48.90 -21.21
C LEU A 4 17.57 -48.51 -19.72
N ALA A 5 18.21 -47.39 -19.43
CA ALA A 5 18.03 -46.69 -18.16
C ALA A 5 16.92 -45.64 -18.36
N GLU A 6 15.78 -45.85 -17.71
CA GLU A 6 14.73 -44.85 -17.56
C GLU A 6 15.29 -43.59 -16.87
N HIS A 7 15.26 -42.46 -17.57
CA HIS A 7 15.36 -41.15 -16.94
C HIS A 7 14.03 -40.85 -16.25
N LYS A 8 14.03 -40.92 -14.92
CA LYS A 8 12.90 -40.51 -14.09
C LYS A 8 13.08 -39.03 -13.77
N ASP A 9 12.44 -38.16 -14.53
CA ASP A 9 12.29 -36.74 -14.17
C ASP A 9 11.57 -36.66 -12.82
N GLY A 10 12.24 -36.06 -11.83
CA GLY A 10 11.65 -35.75 -10.53
C GLY A 10 10.67 -34.57 -10.65
N PRO A 11 9.61 -34.49 -9.82
CA PRO A 11 8.65 -33.41 -9.91
C PRO A 11 9.33 -32.09 -9.47
N GLY A 12 9.14 -31.07 -10.30
CA GLY A 12 9.75 -29.76 -10.17
C GLY A 12 9.31 -29.01 -8.91
N SER A 13 10.25 -28.30 -8.31
CA SER A 13 10.05 -27.39 -7.16
C SER A 13 9.17 -26.18 -7.45
N GLY A 14 8.61 -26.04 -8.65
CA GLY A 14 7.69 -24.95 -9.04
C GLY A 14 6.26 -25.15 -8.56
N ASP A 15 5.78 -26.40 -8.58
CA ASP A 15 4.37 -26.75 -8.33
C ASP A 15 3.93 -26.47 -6.87
N THR A 16 4.87 -26.60 -5.92
CA THR A 16 4.62 -26.37 -4.49
C THR A 16 4.56 -24.89 -4.11
N THR A 17 5.23 -24.01 -4.85
CA THR A 17 5.24 -22.56 -4.56
C THR A 17 3.96 -21.92 -5.09
N GLU A 18 3.59 -22.23 -6.33
CA GLU A 18 2.33 -21.76 -6.93
C GLU A 18 1.11 -22.26 -6.14
N SER A 19 1.10 -23.53 -5.74
CA SER A 19 0.05 -24.08 -4.88
C SER A 19 -0.07 -23.32 -3.55
N ARG A 20 1.05 -22.92 -2.93
CA ARG A 20 1.04 -22.15 -1.68
C ARG A 20 0.49 -20.73 -1.86
N GLU A 21 0.84 -20.04 -2.95
CA GLU A 21 0.30 -18.70 -3.22
C GLU A 21 -1.20 -18.71 -3.47
N ILE A 22 -1.70 -19.72 -4.19
CA ILE A 22 -3.13 -19.92 -4.42
C ILE A 22 -3.86 -20.16 -3.10
N GLU A 23 -3.33 -20.97 -2.19
CA GLU A 23 -3.95 -21.20 -0.88
C GLU A 23 -3.98 -19.92 -0.01
N MET A 24 -2.92 -19.11 -0.04
CA MET A 24 -2.91 -17.80 0.63
C MET A 24 -3.97 -16.86 0.05
N MET A 25 -4.11 -16.83 -1.28
CA MET A 25 -5.12 -16.03 -1.97
C MET A 25 -6.54 -16.49 -1.58
N LYS A 26 -6.80 -17.80 -1.58
CA LYS A 26 -8.08 -18.37 -1.14
C LYS A 26 -8.41 -18.00 0.29
N GLU A 27 -7.45 -18.12 1.21
CA GLU A 27 -7.66 -17.73 2.62
C GLU A 27 -8.02 -16.24 2.73
N ARG A 28 -7.33 -15.38 1.96
CA ARG A 28 -7.59 -13.94 1.94
C ARG A 28 -9.00 -13.64 1.44
N PHE A 29 -9.40 -14.17 0.29
CA PHE A 29 -10.73 -13.94 -0.27
C PHE A 29 -11.84 -14.57 0.56
N ALA A 30 -11.61 -15.74 1.16
CA ALA A 30 -12.58 -16.34 2.09
C ALA A 30 -12.86 -15.42 3.28
N LYS A 31 -11.82 -14.82 3.88
CA LYS A 31 -11.97 -13.83 4.95
C LYS A 31 -12.71 -12.56 4.49
N LEU A 32 -12.46 -12.11 3.26
CA LEU A 32 -13.19 -10.97 2.69
C LEU A 32 -14.67 -11.29 2.48
N LEU A 33 -15.00 -12.50 2.02
CA LEU A 33 -16.39 -12.93 1.80
C LEU A 33 -17.18 -13.10 3.10
N LEU A 34 -16.50 -13.43 4.21
CA LEU A 34 -17.11 -13.44 5.54
C LEU A 34 -17.41 -12.04 6.08
N CYS A 35 -16.91 -10.98 5.42
CA CYS A 35 -17.16 -9.59 5.76
C CYS A 35 -16.93 -9.26 7.25
N GLU A 36 -15.78 -9.72 7.78
CA GLU A 36 -15.36 -9.61 9.19
C GLU A 36 -16.15 -10.46 10.19
N ASP A 37 -17.23 -11.15 9.77
CA ASP A 37 -17.96 -12.11 10.60
C ASP A 37 -17.39 -13.52 10.47
N MET A 38 -16.39 -13.81 11.30
CA MET A 38 -15.75 -15.12 11.36
C MET A 38 -16.64 -16.24 11.94
N SER A 39 -17.84 -15.92 12.44
CA SER A 39 -18.81 -16.93 12.89
C SER A 39 -19.63 -17.52 11.75
N GLY A 40 -19.68 -16.84 10.59
CA GLY A 40 -20.51 -17.24 9.45
C GLY A 40 -22.00 -16.94 9.60
N SER A 41 -22.39 -16.11 10.59
CA SER A 41 -23.79 -15.73 10.85
C SER A 41 -24.36 -14.72 9.85
N GLY A 42 -23.52 -14.10 9.04
CA GLY A 42 -23.91 -13.07 8.06
C GLY A 42 -24.17 -11.70 8.68
N GLN A 43 -23.76 -11.49 9.95
CA GLN A 43 -23.89 -10.21 10.66
C GLN A 43 -22.64 -9.32 10.51
N GLY A 44 -21.89 -9.53 9.43
CA GLY A 44 -20.68 -8.78 9.11
C GLY A 44 -20.97 -7.39 8.55
N VAL A 45 -19.91 -6.70 8.15
CA VAL A 45 -19.99 -5.40 7.49
C VAL A 45 -20.25 -5.56 5.98
N CYS A 46 -20.38 -4.47 5.23
CA CYS A 46 -20.51 -4.58 3.79
C CYS A 46 -19.16 -4.97 3.13
N PRO A 47 -19.16 -5.59 1.93
CA PRO A 47 -17.93 -5.96 1.24
C PRO A 47 -16.99 -4.77 0.96
N ALA A 48 -17.56 -3.60 0.64
CA ALA A 48 -16.78 -2.38 0.41
C ALA A 48 -16.00 -1.94 1.66
N LEU A 49 -16.65 -1.96 2.83
CA LEU A 49 -16.00 -1.66 4.11
C LEU A 49 -14.96 -2.72 4.48
N THR A 50 -15.24 -4.00 4.22
CA THR A 50 -14.29 -5.09 4.45
C THR A 50 -13.01 -4.90 3.63
N ILE A 51 -13.13 -4.54 2.35
CA ILE A 51 -11.97 -4.24 1.48
C ILE A 51 -11.22 -3.01 1.98
N SER A 52 -11.92 -1.94 2.35
CA SER A 52 -11.32 -0.73 2.94
C SER A 52 -10.51 -1.03 4.19
N ASN A 53 -11.07 -1.82 5.11
CA ASN A 53 -10.40 -2.27 6.33
C ASN A 53 -9.21 -3.17 6.01
N ALA A 54 -9.35 -4.08 5.05
CA ALA A 54 -8.28 -4.97 4.62
C ALA A 54 -7.07 -4.21 4.04
N ILE A 55 -7.29 -3.16 3.24
CA ILE A 55 -6.24 -2.26 2.73
C ILE A 55 -5.57 -1.50 3.88
N THR A 56 -6.36 -0.93 4.78
CA THR A 56 -5.85 -0.15 5.92
C THR A 56 -5.02 -1.01 6.86
N ASN A 57 -5.48 -2.23 7.15
CA ASN A 57 -4.77 -3.20 7.97
C ASN A 57 -3.48 -3.70 7.29
N LEU A 58 -3.50 -3.91 5.98
CA LEU A 58 -2.29 -4.24 5.21
C LEU A 58 -1.26 -3.11 5.31
N CYS A 59 -1.69 -1.86 5.12
CA CYS A 59 -0.83 -0.69 5.27
C CYS A 59 -0.19 -0.62 6.67
N ALA A 60 -0.99 -0.80 7.72
CA ALA A 60 -0.50 -0.83 9.11
C ALA A 60 0.50 -1.98 9.35
N SER A 61 0.23 -3.17 8.81
CA SER A 61 1.12 -4.34 8.93
C SER A 61 2.48 -4.11 8.25
N VAL A 62 2.46 -3.59 7.02
CA VAL A 62 3.68 -3.37 6.22
C VAL A 62 4.49 -2.19 6.76
N PHE A 63 3.84 -1.02 6.89
CA PHE A 63 4.50 0.26 7.15
C PHE A 63 4.41 0.74 8.60
N GLY A 64 3.58 0.16 9.46
CA GLY A 64 3.40 0.62 10.85
C GLY A 64 4.66 0.53 11.73
N ARG A 65 5.63 -0.28 11.32
CA ARG A 65 6.96 -0.39 11.96
C ARG A 65 8.09 0.28 11.17
N LEU A 66 7.76 1.04 10.12
CA LEU A 66 8.74 1.80 9.34
C LEU A 66 9.07 3.10 10.08
N TRP A 67 9.96 3.01 11.07
CA TRP A 67 10.35 4.17 11.90
C TRP A 67 11.65 4.83 11.46
N ARG A 68 12.32 4.24 10.47
CA ARG A 68 13.62 4.66 9.96
C ARG A 68 13.48 4.95 8.47
N LEU A 69 14.25 5.92 7.99
CA LEU A 69 14.41 6.16 6.55
C LEU A 69 15.39 5.12 6.01
N GLU A 70 14.84 4.00 5.57
CA GLU A 70 15.58 2.88 4.99
C GLU A 70 14.71 2.17 3.94
N PRO A 71 15.31 1.40 3.02
CA PRO A 71 14.56 0.60 2.07
C PRO A 71 13.64 -0.40 2.78
N LEU A 72 12.45 -0.62 2.22
CA LEU A 72 11.54 -1.63 2.76
C LEU A 72 12.16 -3.03 2.57
N PRO A 73 12.16 -3.90 3.59
CA PRO A 73 12.62 -5.28 3.45
C PRO A 73 11.93 -5.98 2.28
N SER A 74 12.68 -6.80 1.54
CA SER A 74 12.19 -7.46 0.32
C SER A 74 10.90 -8.26 0.55
N GLU A 75 10.81 -8.96 1.68
CA GLU A 75 9.62 -9.72 2.10
C GLU A 75 8.39 -8.82 2.32
N LYS A 76 8.56 -7.67 2.99
CA LYS A 76 7.46 -6.73 3.19
C LYS A 76 7.03 -6.06 1.89
N ARG A 77 7.99 -5.81 0.98
CA ARG A 77 7.72 -5.26 -0.34
C ARG A 77 6.96 -6.23 -1.23
N SER A 78 7.34 -7.51 -1.23
CA SER A 78 6.61 -8.54 -1.98
C SER A 78 5.22 -8.77 -1.40
N LEU A 79 5.10 -8.80 -0.07
CA LEU A 79 3.81 -8.88 0.62
C LEU A 79 2.90 -7.71 0.23
N TRP A 80 3.39 -6.46 0.30
CA TRP A 80 2.63 -5.27 -0.08
C TRP A 80 2.11 -5.37 -1.50
N ARG A 81 2.98 -5.66 -2.48
CA ARG A 81 2.60 -5.74 -3.89
C ARG A 81 1.57 -6.83 -4.14
N ARG A 82 1.82 -8.04 -3.63
CA ARG A 82 0.95 -9.20 -3.86
C ARG A 82 -0.43 -9.01 -3.24
N GLU A 83 -0.49 -8.61 -1.97
CA GLU A 83 -1.77 -8.45 -1.27
C GLU A 83 -2.55 -7.25 -1.81
N MET A 84 -1.88 -6.16 -2.19
CA MET A 84 -2.55 -5.01 -2.81
C MET A 84 -3.11 -5.37 -4.19
N ASP A 85 -2.38 -6.16 -4.99
CA ASP A 85 -2.87 -6.69 -6.27
C ASP A 85 -4.16 -7.51 -6.10
N TRP A 86 -4.18 -8.42 -5.13
CA TRP A 86 -5.39 -9.19 -4.78
C TRP A 86 -6.55 -8.29 -4.36
N LEU A 87 -6.31 -7.32 -3.46
CA LEU A 87 -7.36 -6.42 -2.97
C LEU A 87 -7.90 -5.50 -4.06
N LEU A 88 -7.06 -5.10 -5.02
CA LEU A 88 -7.44 -4.22 -6.12
C LEU A 88 -8.09 -4.96 -7.30
N SER A 89 -7.92 -6.29 -7.41
CA SER A 89 -8.51 -7.09 -8.51
C SER A 89 -10.02 -6.91 -8.71
N VAL A 90 -10.77 -6.58 -7.65
CA VAL A 90 -12.21 -6.28 -7.74
C VAL A 90 -12.49 -5.12 -8.69
N THR A 91 -11.58 -4.16 -8.80
CA THR A 91 -11.74 -2.94 -9.60
C THR A 91 -11.77 -3.22 -11.11
N ASP A 92 -11.12 -4.30 -11.56
CA ASP A 92 -11.15 -4.74 -12.97
C ASP A 92 -12.54 -5.20 -13.40
N HIS A 93 -13.40 -5.52 -12.43
CA HIS A 93 -14.76 -6.01 -12.64
C HIS A 93 -15.82 -4.93 -12.41
N ILE A 94 -15.44 -3.71 -12.01
CA ILE A 94 -16.37 -2.59 -11.82
C ILE A 94 -16.49 -1.81 -13.13
N VAL A 95 -17.60 -2.01 -13.84
CA VAL A 95 -17.80 -1.50 -15.20
C VAL A 95 -19.07 -0.66 -15.36
N GLU A 96 -19.01 0.30 -16.27
CA GLU A 96 -20.15 1.00 -16.85
C GLU A 96 -20.58 0.29 -18.13
N LEU A 97 -21.87 0.00 -18.26
CA LEU A 97 -22.46 -0.52 -19.49
C LEU A 97 -22.82 0.64 -20.41
N LYS A 98 -22.17 0.72 -21.57
CA LYS A 98 -22.40 1.77 -22.57
C LYS A 98 -22.87 1.19 -23.90
N PRO A 99 -23.90 1.78 -24.53
CA PRO A 99 -24.33 1.38 -25.87
C PRO A 99 -23.20 1.64 -26.87
N SER A 100 -23.01 0.71 -27.80
CA SER A 100 -21.94 0.72 -28.80
C SER A 100 -22.39 0.03 -30.07
N TRP A 101 -21.65 0.23 -31.16
CA TRP A 101 -21.94 -0.42 -32.44
C TRP A 101 -20.87 -1.46 -32.75
N GLN A 102 -21.29 -2.69 -33.04
CA GLN A 102 -20.41 -3.73 -33.56
C GLN A 102 -20.77 -4.04 -35.01
N THR A 103 -19.73 -4.23 -35.82
CA THR A 103 -19.87 -4.63 -37.23
C THR A 103 -19.50 -6.11 -37.34
N PHE A 104 -20.45 -6.93 -37.76
CA PHE A 104 -20.23 -8.35 -37.98
C PHE A 104 -19.48 -8.60 -39.30
N PRO A 105 -18.83 -9.77 -39.47
CA PRO A 105 -18.10 -10.12 -40.69
C PRO A 105 -18.94 -10.05 -41.99
N ASN A 106 -20.27 -10.13 -41.87
CA ASN A 106 -21.23 -10.00 -42.97
C ASN A 106 -21.56 -8.52 -43.31
N GLY A 107 -20.91 -7.54 -42.67
CA GLY A 107 -21.17 -6.11 -42.86
C GLY A 107 -22.38 -5.56 -42.09
N ALA A 108 -23.14 -6.41 -41.38
CA ALA A 108 -24.26 -5.97 -40.58
C ALA A 108 -23.77 -5.19 -39.34
N ARG A 109 -24.38 -4.04 -39.08
CA ARG A 109 -24.12 -3.23 -37.87
C ARG A 109 -25.25 -3.47 -36.87
N VAL A 110 -24.87 -3.83 -35.65
CA VAL A 110 -25.82 -4.07 -34.55
C VAL A 110 -25.40 -3.24 -33.36
N GLU A 111 -26.39 -2.65 -32.71
CA GLU A 111 -26.20 -1.96 -31.44
C GLU A 111 -26.09 -3.00 -30.32
N VAL A 112 -25.04 -2.88 -29.52
CA VAL A 112 -24.70 -3.81 -28.45
C VAL A 112 -24.22 -3.04 -27.22
N MET A 113 -24.44 -3.62 -26.05
CA MET A 113 -23.88 -3.09 -24.82
C MET A 113 -22.42 -3.50 -24.68
N SER A 114 -21.56 -2.53 -24.39
CA SER A 114 -20.14 -2.74 -24.11
C SER A 114 -19.84 -2.44 -22.66
N CYS A 115 -18.97 -3.25 -22.04
CA CYS A 115 -18.45 -2.99 -20.70
C CYS A 115 -17.20 -2.10 -20.81
N GLN A 116 -17.18 -1.00 -20.08
CA GLN A 116 -15.99 -0.17 -19.89
C GLN A 116 -15.70 -0.02 -18.40
N PRO A 117 -14.43 0.01 -17.95
CA PRO A 117 -14.11 0.30 -16.56
C PRO A 117 -14.78 1.61 -16.11
N ARG A 118 -15.26 1.65 -14.86
CA ARG A 118 -15.89 2.86 -14.31
C ARG A 118 -14.93 4.04 -14.38
N SER A 119 -15.45 5.20 -14.76
CA SER A 119 -14.65 6.36 -15.16
C SER A 119 -13.72 6.89 -14.07
N ASP A 120 -14.18 6.92 -12.81
CA ASP A 120 -13.39 7.27 -11.64
C ASP A 120 -12.20 6.32 -11.44
N LEU A 121 -12.43 5.00 -11.53
CA LEU A 121 -11.41 3.98 -11.37
C LEU A 121 -10.39 4.01 -12.50
N TYR A 122 -10.85 4.20 -13.74
CA TYR A 122 -9.99 4.27 -14.92
C TYR A 122 -8.93 5.38 -14.81
N ILE A 123 -9.28 6.51 -14.19
CA ILE A 123 -8.37 7.65 -14.01
C ILE A 123 -7.57 7.53 -12.70
N ASN A 124 -8.25 7.31 -11.59
CA ASN A 124 -7.66 7.45 -10.25
C ASN A 124 -6.80 6.26 -9.87
N LEU A 125 -7.17 5.03 -10.27
CA LEU A 125 -6.44 3.83 -9.85
C LEU A 125 -5.00 3.78 -10.40
N PRO A 126 -4.75 4.00 -11.71
CA PRO A 126 -3.38 4.05 -12.22
C PRO A 126 -2.56 5.19 -11.63
N ALA A 127 -3.21 6.33 -11.33
CA ALA A 127 -2.54 7.45 -10.66
C ALA A 127 -2.07 7.06 -9.25
N LEU A 128 -2.93 6.41 -8.45
CA LEU A 128 -2.57 5.92 -7.11
C LEU A 128 -1.47 4.86 -7.15
N GLN A 129 -1.51 3.91 -8.09
CA GLN A 129 -0.46 2.90 -8.27
C GLN A 129 0.90 3.53 -8.63
N LYS A 130 0.88 4.60 -9.43
CA LYS A 130 2.09 5.39 -9.74
C LYS A 130 2.64 6.10 -8.51
N LEU A 131 1.77 6.70 -7.69
CA LEU A 131 2.17 7.36 -6.44
C LEU A 131 2.77 6.36 -5.44
N ASP A 132 2.18 5.16 -5.30
CA ASP A 132 2.73 4.06 -4.50
C ASP A 132 4.14 3.65 -4.97
N SER A 133 4.30 3.44 -6.28
CA SER A 133 5.59 3.11 -6.88
C SER A 133 6.65 4.18 -6.63
N MET A 134 6.27 5.47 -6.72
CA MET A 134 7.16 6.59 -6.41
C MET A 134 7.58 6.62 -4.94
N LEU A 135 6.66 6.35 -3.99
CA LEU A 135 6.99 6.27 -2.57
C LEU A 135 7.99 5.15 -2.26
N LEU A 136 7.76 3.96 -2.81
CA LEU A 136 8.67 2.83 -2.65
C LEU A 136 10.06 3.14 -3.23
N GLN A 137 10.14 3.80 -4.39
CA GLN A 137 11.41 4.24 -4.98
C GLN A 137 12.15 5.27 -4.12
N ILE A 138 11.41 6.19 -3.48
CA ILE A 138 12.01 7.17 -2.58
C ILE A 138 12.66 6.46 -1.39
N LEU A 139 11.96 5.47 -0.80
CA LEU A 139 12.46 4.63 0.30
C LEU A 139 13.68 3.80 -0.12
N ASP A 140 13.63 3.17 -1.29
CA ASP A 140 14.76 2.40 -1.85
C ASP A 140 16.04 3.24 -1.95
N GLY A 141 15.91 4.55 -2.18
CA GLY A 141 17.03 5.48 -2.24
C GLY A 141 17.73 5.77 -0.90
N PHE A 142 17.28 5.21 0.22
CA PHE A 142 17.91 5.36 1.55
C PHE A 142 18.82 4.17 1.94
N SER A 143 19.31 3.38 0.99
CA SER A 143 20.18 2.23 1.27
C SER A 143 21.55 2.59 1.87
N LYS A 144 22.02 3.82 1.63
CA LYS A 144 23.30 4.34 2.14
C LYS A 144 23.08 5.76 2.64
N THR A 145 23.05 5.95 3.96
CA THR A 145 22.78 7.24 4.60
C THR A 145 23.96 7.66 5.46
N GLU A 146 24.20 8.97 5.53
CA GLU A 146 25.21 9.57 6.41
C GLU A 146 24.66 9.87 7.82
N PHE A 147 23.37 9.61 8.03
CA PHE A 147 22.69 9.66 9.31
C PHE A 147 22.28 8.24 9.73
N TRP A 148 22.12 8.04 11.04
CA TRP A 148 21.73 6.75 11.62
C TRP A 148 20.71 6.95 12.73
N TYR A 149 20.16 5.86 13.24
CA TYR A 149 19.12 5.86 14.27
C TYR A 149 19.62 5.17 15.54
N VAL A 150 19.24 5.69 16.70
CA VAL A 150 19.53 5.10 18.02
C VAL A 150 18.21 4.85 18.75
N ASP A 151 18.04 3.63 19.27
CA ASP A 151 16.83 3.25 20.02
C ASP A 151 16.87 3.84 21.44
N GLN A 152 15.74 4.37 21.91
CA GLN A 152 15.66 5.13 23.17
C GLN A 152 15.91 4.30 24.46
N GLY A 153 16.07 2.98 24.36
CA GLY A 153 16.31 2.08 25.50
C GLY A 153 17.77 1.68 25.75
N ILE A 154 18.72 2.06 24.87
CA ILE A 154 20.13 1.61 24.91
C ILE A 154 21.09 2.79 25.16
N VAL A 155 20.63 3.85 25.84
CA VAL A 155 21.53 4.94 26.24
C VAL A 155 22.18 4.54 27.57
N ALA A 156 23.37 3.92 27.50
CA ALA A 156 24.28 3.95 28.63
C ALA A 156 24.58 5.43 28.94
N PRO A 157 24.48 5.87 30.21
CA PRO A 157 25.03 7.18 30.56
C PRO A 157 26.54 7.04 30.40
N GLN A 158 27.18 7.92 29.63
CA GLN A 158 28.47 8.53 29.97
C GLN A 158 29.04 9.37 28.80
N ALA A 159 29.64 10.49 29.23
CA ALA A 159 30.77 11.20 28.65
C ALA A 159 30.69 11.61 27.16
N ASP A 160 30.11 12.77 26.90
CA ASP A 160 30.89 13.93 26.43
C ASP A 160 29.96 15.10 26.10
N GLY A 161 30.24 16.25 26.72
CA GLY A 161 29.37 17.43 26.85
C GLY A 161 29.07 18.20 25.57
N SER A 162 28.42 17.58 24.58
CA SER A 162 27.76 18.30 23.48
C SER A 162 26.25 18.41 23.74
N ALA A 163 25.90 19.35 24.62
CA ALA A 163 24.54 19.69 25.02
C ALA A 163 23.72 20.41 23.91
N SER A 164 23.98 20.13 22.64
CA SER A 164 23.22 20.69 21.51
C SER A 164 21.95 19.88 21.20
N PHE A 165 21.90 18.60 21.59
CA PHE A 165 20.80 17.69 21.24
C PHE A 165 19.70 17.55 22.30
N GLN A 166 19.91 18.00 23.54
CA GLN A 166 18.81 18.03 24.53
C GLN A 166 17.64 18.92 24.07
N LYS A 167 17.89 19.90 23.19
CA LYS A 167 16.85 20.75 22.58
C LYS A 167 16.02 20.06 21.49
N ALA A 168 16.49 18.95 20.91
CA ALA A 168 15.72 18.15 19.96
C ALA A 168 14.78 17.16 20.66
N VAL A 169 15.15 16.71 21.86
CA VAL A 169 14.37 15.78 22.70
C VAL A 169 13.04 16.39 23.16
N GLN A 170 13.00 17.71 23.39
CA GLN A 170 11.76 18.41 23.79
C GLN A 170 10.64 18.41 22.73
N ARG A 171 10.93 18.11 21.45
CA ARG A 171 9.89 17.98 20.41
C ARG A 171 9.28 16.57 20.32
N GLN A 172 9.78 15.60 21.09
CA GLN A 172 9.49 14.17 20.90
C GLN A 172 8.83 13.47 22.10
N GLU A 173 8.36 14.18 23.14
CA GLU A 173 7.68 13.54 24.29
C GLU A 173 6.45 12.70 23.85
N ASP A 174 5.70 13.17 22.85
CA ASP A 174 4.50 12.46 22.34
C ASP A 174 4.80 11.20 21.52
N LYS A 175 6.05 10.96 21.11
CA LYS A 175 6.45 9.84 20.25
C LYS A 175 7.68 9.12 20.79
N TRP A 176 7.69 8.88 22.10
CA TRP A 176 8.77 8.23 22.85
C TRP A 176 9.17 6.85 22.29
N TRP A 177 8.28 6.19 21.55
CA TRP A 177 8.56 4.91 20.89
C TRP A 177 9.38 5.01 19.59
N LEU A 178 9.63 6.22 19.07
CA LEU A 178 10.41 6.40 17.83
C LEU A 178 11.92 6.45 18.09
N PRO A 179 12.74 5.84 17.21
CA PRO A 179 14.18 5.94 17.30
C PRO A 179 14.66 7.37 16.99
N VAL A 180 15.74 7.79 17.65
CA VAL A 180 16.27 9.15 17.52
C VAL A 180 17.29 9.21 16.38
N PRO A 181 17.10 10.07 15.37
CA PRO A 181 18.08 10.25 14.31
C PRO A 181 19.32 10.97 14.84
N ARG A 182 20.49 10.50 14.42
CA ARG A 182 21.82 11.05 14.75
C ARG A 182 22.54 11.46 13.48
N LEU A 183 23.35 12.51 13.62
CA LEU A 183 24.13 13.11 12.54
C LEU A 183 25.62 13.11 12.92
N PRO A 184 26.53 13.19 11.94
CA PRO A 184 27.94 13.44 12.19
C PRO A 184 28.15 14.76 12.97
N PRO A 185 29.24 14.91 13.75
CA PRO A 185 29.52 16.12 14.53
C PRO A 185 29.56 17.42 13.70
N GLY A 186 29.95 17.34 12.42
CA GLY A 186 29.96 18.46 11.47
C GLY A 186 28.65 18.69 10.72
N GLY A 187 27.58 17.95 11.06
CA GLY A 187 26.32 17.95 10.33
C GLY A 187 26.39 17.16 9.01
N LEU A 188 25.32 17.26 8.22
CA LEU A 188 25.26 16.62 6.90
C LEU A 188 25.92 17.52 5.83
N PRO A 189 26.65 16.94 4.86
CA PRO A 189 27.16 17.67 3.71
C PRO A 189 26.05 18.37 2.92
N GLU A 190 26.38 19.51 2.31
CA GLU A 190 25.42 20.32 1.56
C GLU A 190 24.68 19.54 0.47
N ALA A 191 25.40 18.68 -0.24
CA ALA A 191 24.84 17.82 -1.27
C ALA A 191 23.75 16.88 -0.72
N VAL A 192 23.99 16.27 0.45
CA VAL A 192 23.04 15.37 1.12
C VAL A 192 21.82 16.15 1.61
N ARG A 193 22.02 17.35 2.18
CA ARG A 193 20.90 18.21 2.62
C ARG A 193 20.00 18.56 1.44
N LYS A 194 20.56 18.99 0.31
CA LYS A 194 19.81 19.29 -0.92
C LYS A 194 19.06 18.07 -1.45
N LEU A 195 19.68 16.88 -1.45
CA LEU A 195 19.04 15.64 -1.85
C LEU A 195 17.85 15.28 -0.94
N LEU A 196 18.01 15.42 0.38
CA LEU A 196 16.94 15.19 1.35
C LEU A 196 15.79 16.19 1.16
N SER A 197 16.09 17.47 0.93
CA SER A 197 15.08 18.48 0.63
C SER A 197 14.30 18.16 -0.64
N HIS A 198 14.98 17.71 -1.70
CA HIS A 198 14.31 17.28 -2.94
C HIS A 198 13.41 16.05 -2.73
N LYS A 199 13.88 15.04 -1.98
CA LYS A 199 13.06 13.87 -1.61
C LYS A 199 11.84 14.28 -0.78
N LEU A 200 12.01 15.17 0.19
CA LEU A 200 10.92 15.69 1.01
C LEU A 200 9.87 16.43 0.16
N GLU A 201 10.31 17.28 -0.78
CA GLU A 201 9.40 17.98 -1.70
C GLU A 201 8.64 16.98 -2.59
N SER A 202 9.31 15.95 -3.09
CA SER A 202 8.69 14.87 -3.85
C SER A 202 7.62 14.15 -3.04
N VAL A 203 7.90 13.78 -1.79
CA VAL A 203 6.92 13.15 -0.88
C VAL A 203 5.74 14.08 -0.60
N ASN A 204 5.99 15.38 -0.40
CA ASN A 204 4.92 16.35 -0.19
C ASN A 204 4.01 16.49 -1.42
N GLN A 205 4.55 16.41 -2.63
CA GLN A 205 3.73 16.39 -3.85
C GLN A 205 2.90 15.12 -3.96
N ILE A 206 3.48 13.96 -3.63
CA ILE A 206 2.75 12.70 -3.58
C ILE A 206 1.60 12.79 -2.58
N LEU A 207 1.87 13.29 -1.36
CA LEU A 207 0.84 13.48 -0.33
C LEU A 207 -0.29 14.39 -0.84
N LYS A 208 0.04 15.53 -1.44
CA LYS A 208 -0.96 16.44 -2.01
C LYS A 208 -1.82 15.76 -3.07
N ALA A 209 -1.21 15.02 -3.99
CA ALA A 209 -1.95 14.30 -5.03
C ALA A 209 -2.86 13.22 -4.44
N SER A 210 -2.37 12.39 -3.52
CA SER A 210 -3.16 11.36 -2.84
C SER A 210 -4.31 11.97 -2.03
N THR A 211 -4.06 13.05 -1.29
CA THR A 211 -5.11 13.75 -0.53
C THR A 211 -6.15 14.37 -1.45
N ALA A 212 -5.76 14.93 -2.60
CA ALA A 212 -6.71 15.47 -3.57
C ALA A 212 -7.65 14.38 -4.13
N ILE A 213 -7.11 13.20 -4.51
CA ILE A 213 -7.92 12.06 -4.96
C ILE A 213 -8.86 11.59 -3.85
N ASN A 214 -8.35 11.46 -2.62
CA ASN A 214 -9.15 11.06 -1.46
C ASN A 214 -10.31 12.05 -1.20
N SER A 215 -10.02 13.35 -1.21
CA SER A 215 -11.05 14.39 -1.04
C SER A 215 -12.07 14.40 -2.17
N SER A 216 -11.66 14.22 -3.43
CA SER A 216 -12.58 14.12 -4.57
C SER A 216 -13.50 12.91 -4.45
N THR A 217 -12.93 11.75 -4.09
CA THR A 217 -13.70 10.50 -3.92
C THR A 217 -14.72 10.64 -2.80
N LEU A 218 -14.33 11.20 -1.65
CA LEU A 218 -15.25 11.44 -0.52
C LEU A 218 -16.39 12.41 -0.88
N ALA A 219 -16.13 13.41 -1.73
CA ALA A 219 -17.15 14.35 -2.17
C ALA A 219 -18.21 13.73 -3.10
N GLU A 220 -17.85 12.65 -3.80
CA GLU A 220 -18.75 11.90 -4.67
C GLU A 220 -19.50 10.77 -3.95
N MET A 221 -19.15 10.46 -2.70
CA MET A 221 -19.83 9.44 -1.90
C MET A 221 -21.20 9.92 -1.42
N GLU A 222 -22.15 8.99 -1.35
CA GLU A 222 -23.48 9.24 -0.81
C GLU A 222 -23.41 9.59 0.68
N VAL A 223 -24.19 10.58 1.11
CA VAL A 223 -24.31 10.97 2.51
C VAL A 223 -25.19 9.95 3.23
N PRO A 224 -24.71 9.27 4.29
CA PRO A 224 -25.50 8.27 4.99
C PRO A 224 -26.78 8.87 5.60
N GLU A 225 -27.90 8.16 5.49
CA GLU A 225 -29.18 8.57 6.10
C GLU A 225 -29.04 8.81 7.61
N SER A 226 -28.27 7.96 8.30
CA SER A 226 -27.99 8.10 9.73
C SER A 226 -27.32 9.42 10.08
N TYR A 227 -26.54 10.02 9.18
CA TYR A 227 -25.99 11.35 9.38
C TYR A 227 -27.08 12.41 9.24
N LEU A 228 -27.94 12.30 8.22
CA LEU A 228 -29.06 13.23 7.99
C LEU A 228 -30.04 13.25 9.17
N GLU A 229 -30.32 12.10 9.79
CA GLU A 229 -31.19 11.99 10.97
C GLU A 229 -30.66 12.72 12.20
N THR A 230 -29.33 12.88 12.30
CA THR A 230 -28.67 13.60 13.41
C THR A 230 -28.59 15.11 13.22
N LEU A 231 -28.98 15.62 12.05
CA LEU A 231 -28.92 17.06 11.77
C LEU A 231 -29.86 17.84 12.71
N PRO A 232 -29.46 19.05 13.14
CA PRO A 232 -30.31 19.91 13.96
C PRO A 232 -31.65 20.17 13.25
N LYS A 233 -32.76 19.93 13.96
CA LYS A 233 -34.09 20.29 13.46
C LYS A 233 -34.20 21.81 13.41
N VAL A 234 -34.45 22.37 12.22
CA VAL A 234 -34.80 23.79 12.02
C VAL A 234 -36.28 23.99 12.31
#